data_AF-A0A8T3AEG4-F1
#
_entry.id   AF-A0A8T3AEG4-F1
#
_cell.length_a   1.000
_cell.length_b   1.000
_cell.length_c   1.000
_cell.angle_alpha   90.00
_cell.angle_beta   90.00
_cell.angle_gamma   90.00
#
_symmetry.space_group_name_H-M   'P 1'
#
loop_
_entity.id
_entity.type
_entity.pdbx_description
1 polymer ?
#
loop_
_entity_poly.entity_id
_entity_poly.type
_entity_poly.pdbx_seq_one_letter_code
_entity_poly.pdbx_strand_id
1 'polypeptide(L)'
;MAAKLAFFPPSPPSYELVTEPVTGLTTLSRFPHRENVEVMQLPTRRGTEIVAIYIRNPMASSTLLYSHGNATDLGQMYELFIELSIHLRLNLMGYASLLIYNGHSSL
;
A
#
# COMPACT_ATOMS: atom_id res chain seq x y z
N MET A 1 -17.96 -17.29 -11.42
CA MET A 1 -17.38 -17.02 -10.09
C MET A 1 -15.84 -16.97 -10.06
N ALA A 2 -15.09 -17.73 -10.88
CA ALA A 2 -13.61 -17.75 -10.81
C ALA A 2 -12.92 -16.45 -11.31
N ALA A 3 -13.41 -15.84 -12.40
CA ALA A 3 -12.80 -14.63 -12.97
C ALA A 3 -12.83 -13.43 -12.01
N LYS A 4 -13.84 -13.30 -11.14
CA LYS A 4 -13.92 -12.18 -10.19
C LYS A 4 -12.80 -12.23 -9.14
N LEU A 5 -12.40 -13.44 -8.73
CA LEU A 5 -11.32 -13.66 -7.75
C LEU A 5 -9.92 -13.55 -8.38
N ALA A 6 -9.78 -13.86 -9.66
CA ALA A 6 -8.49 -13.88 -10.36
C ALA A 6 -8.05 -12.50 -10.89
N PHE A 7 -8.96 -11.51 -10.94
CA PHE A 7 -8.69 -10.22 -11.59
C PHE A 7 -9.08 -8.98 -10.77
N PHE A 8 -9.73 -9.14 -9.62
CA PHE A 8 -10.09 -8.02 -8.76
C PHE A 8 -9.68 -8.29 -7.32
N PRO A 9 -9.18 -7.28 -6.59
CA PRO A 9 -8.87 -7.44 -5.19
C PRO A 9 -10.17 -7.60 -4.36
N PRO A 10 -10.06 -8.00 -3.08
CA PRO A 10 -11.21 -8.11 -2.19
C PRO A 10 -12.01 -6.80 -2.10
N SER A 11 -13.34 -6.95 -1.91
CA SER A 11 -14.26 -5.85 -1.65
C SER A 11 -15.04 -6.16 -0.36
N PRO A 12 -14.80 -5.44 0.75
CA PRO A 12 -13.89 -4.31 0.89
C PRO A 12 -12.39 -4.71 0.84
N PRO A 13 -11.48 -3.75 0.55
CA PRO A 13 -10.03 -3.97 0.66
C PRO A 13 -9.63 -4.53 2.02
N SER A 14 -8.48 -5.21 2.08
CA SER A 14 -8.01 -5.77 3.35
C SER A 14 -7.31 -4.73 4.24
N TYR A 15 -7.09 -3.52 3.72
CA TYR A 15 -6.56 -2.37 4.43
C TYR A 15 -7.56 -1.20 4.42
N GLU A 16 -7.36 -0.27 5.34
CA GLU A 16 -8.08 0.99 5.43
C GLU A 16 -7.07 2.05 5.85
N LEU A 17 -7.12 3.21 5.19
CA LEU A 17 -6.24 4.33 5.49
C LEU A 17 -6.79 5.13 6.65
N VAL A 18 -5.93 5.41 7.63
CA VAL A 18 -6.25 6.30 8.74
C VAL A 18 -5.19 7.38 8.78
N THR A 19 -5.62 8.63 8.64
CA THR A 19 -4.75 9.80 8.76
C THR A 19 -5.03 10.48 10.09
N GLU A 20 -3.99 10.62 10.91
CA GLU A 20 -4.11 11.31 12.17
C GLU A 20 -4.23 12.84 11.94
N PRO A 21 -5.26 13.52 12.47
CA PRO A 21 -5.50 14.94 12.16
C PRO A 21 -4.40 15.91 12.60
N VAL A 22 -3.62 15.57 13.63
CA VAL A 22 -2.64 16.47 14.24
C VAL A 22 -1.30 16.39 13.52
N THR A 23 -0.77 15.18 13.34
CA THR A 23 0.52 14.96 12.67
C THR A 23 0.39 14.85 11.15
N GLY A 24 -0.81 14.57 10.64
CA GLY A 24 -1.03 14.22 9.23
C GLY A 24 -0.48 12.84 8.86
N LEU A 25 -0.05 12.03 9.82
CA LEU A 25 0.51 10.70 9.58
C LEU A 25 -0.59 9.74 9.07
N THR A 26 -0.39 9.20 7.88
CA THR A 26 -1.24 8.14 7.32
C THR A 26 -0.68 6.76 7.67
N THR A 27 -1.56 5.86 8.13
CA THR A 27 -1.25 4.47 8.47
C THR A 27 -2.34 3.52 7.93
N LEU A 28 -2.08 2.21 8.02
CA LEU A 28 -3.10 1.18 7.75
C LEU A 28 -3.75 0.74 9.06
N SER A 29 -5.07 0.91 9.21
CA SER A 29 -5.79 0.70 10.49
C SER A 29 -5.61 -0.69 11.11
N ARG A 30 -5.40 -1.71 10.28
CA ARG A 30 -5.32 -3.12 10.69
C ARG A 30 -3.91 -3.59 11.05
N PHE A 31 -2.90 -2.71 10.95
CA PHE A 31 -1.51 -3.05 11.17
C PHE A 31 -0.89 -2.13 12.23
N PRO A 32 0.02 -2.64 13.08
CA PRO A 32 0.71 -1.79 14.03
C PRO A 32 1.60 -0.79 13.28
N HIS A 33 1.64 0.43 13.79
CA HIS A 33 2.54 1.46 13.27
C HIS A 33 4.00 0.99 13.40
N ARG A 34 4.79 1.25 12.36
CA ARG A 34 6.22 0.97 12.30
C ARG A 34 6.94 2.21 11.78
N GLU A 35 7.95 2.68 12.49
CA GLU A 35 8.66 3.93 12.17
C GLU A 35 9.34 3.91 10.79
N ASN A 36 9.73 2.71 10.34
CA ASN A 36 10.37 2.52 9.04
C ASN A 36 9.37 2.31 7.90
N VAL A 37 8.06 2.41 8.16
CA VAL A 37 7.02 2.22 7.15
C VAL A 37 6.25 3.52 6.95
N GLU A 38 6.22 4.00 5.71
CA GLU A 38 5.45 5.16 5.29
C GLU A 38 4.29 4.70 4.39
N VAL A 39 3.09 5.22 4.65
CA VAL A 39 1.91 5.01 3.81
C VAL A 39 1.57 6.33 3.14
N MET A 40 1.42 6.32 1.82
CA MET A 40 1.28 7.52 1.01
C MET A 40 0.09 7.40 0.07
N GLN A 41 -0.60 8.52 -0.15
CA GLN A 41 -1.51 8.71 -1.28
C GLN A 41 -0.78 9.54 -2.33
N LEU A 42 -0.61 8.98 -3.52
CA LEU A 42 0.18 9.55 -4.60
C LEU A 42 -0.73 10.01 -5.74
N PRO A 43 -0.69 11.29 -6.15
CA PRO A 43 -1.43 11.76 -7.30
C PRO A 43 -0.80 11.20 -8.58
N THR A 44 -1.64 10.77 -9.51
CA THR A 44 -1.22 10.32 -10.83
C THR A 44 -1.46 11.41 -11.88
N ARG A 45 -0.77 11.31 -13.02
CA ARG A 45 -1.00 12.20 -14.17
C ARG A 45 -2.45 12.18 -14.71
N ARG A 46 -3.22 11.14 -14.39
CA ARG A 46 -4.62 10.99 -14.81
C ARG A 46 -5.62 11.67 -13.87
N GLY A 47 -5.14 12.38 -12.85
CA GLY A 47 -6.01 13.06 -11.87
C GLY A 47 -6.63 12.10 -10.85
N THR A 48 -6.09 10.90 -10.69
CA THR A 48 -6.51 9.93 -9.66
C THR A 48 -5.42 9.77 -8.61
N GLU A 49 -5.79 9.27 -7.43
CA GLU A 49 -4.83 8.94 -6.38
C GLU A 49 -4.64 7.42 -6.28
N ILE A 50 -3.42 7.01 -5.95
CA ILE A 50 -3.08 5.61 -5.65
C ILE A 50 -2.45 5.52 -4.27
N VAL A 51 -2.66 4.38 -3.60
CA VAL A 51 -2.03 4.09 -2.32
C VAL A 51 -0.68 3.42 -2.56
N ALA A 52 0.33 3.82 -1.78
CA ALA A 52 1.64 3.19 -1.74
C ALA A 52 2.11 2.97 -0.30
N ILE A 53 2.92 1.93 -0.12
CA ILE A 53 3.64 1.62 1.12
C ILE A 53 5.12 1.67 0.78
N TYR A 54 5.89 2.43 1.56
CA TYR A 54 7.33 2.49 1.47
C TYR A 54 7.96 1.97 2.77
N ILE A 55 8.80 0.95 2.67
CA ILE A 55 9.51 0.35 3.79
C ILE A 55 11.00 0.70 3.65
N ARG A 56 11.52 1.41 4.63
CA ARG A 56 12.95 1.70 4.76
C ARG A 56 13.67 0.56 5.45
N ASN A 57 14.81 0.16 4.89
CA ASN A 57 15.76 -0.72 5.55
C ASN A 57 17.12 -0.01 5.68
N PRO A 58 17.64 0.20 6.91
CA PRO A 58 18.93 0.85 7.13
C PRO A 58 20.13 0.17 6.44
N MET A 59 20.02 -1.12 6.13
CA MET A 59 21.06 -1.88 5.44
C MET A 59 20.90 -1.88 3.91
N ALA A 60 19.91 -1.17 3.37
CA ALA A 60 19.63 -1.20 1.95
C ALA A 60 20.61 -0.39 1.12
N SER A 61 21.13 -1.00 0.06
CA SER A 61 21.84 -0.34 -1.04
C SER A 61 20.98 -0.19 -2.30
N SER A 62 19.73 -0.69 -2.26
CA SER A 62 18.82 -0.74 -3.41
C SER A 62 17.36 -0.68 -2.96
N THR A 63 16.49 -0.29 -3.89
CA THR A 63 15.04 -0.21 -3.67
C THR A 63 14.30 -1.11 -4.65
N LEU A 64 13.43 -1.97 -4.15
CA LEU A 64 12.49 -2.74 -4.96
C LEU A 64 11.21 -1.94 -5.15
N LEU A 65 10.90 -1.58 -6.40
CA LEU A 65 9.60 -1.04 -6.77
C LEU A 65 8.70 -2.19 -7.22
N TYR A 66 7.64 -2.45 -6.46
CA TYR A 66 6.71 -3.55 -6.70
C TYR A 66 5.34 -3.04 -7.11
N SER A 67 4.99 -3.28 -8.38
CA SER A 67 3.63 -3.13 -8.89
C SER A 67 2.84 -4.41 -8.57
N HIS A 68 1.88 -4.36 -7.65
CA HIS A 68 1.09 -5.55 -7.37
C HIS A 68 0.18 -5.91 -8.54
N GLY A 69 -0.12 -7.21 -8.68
CA GLY A 69 -1.05 -7.70 -9.70
C GLY A 69 -2.51 -7.30 -9.41
N ASN A 70 -3.38 -7.42 -10.42
CA ASN A 70 -4.77 -6.96 -10.33
C ASN A 70 -5.63 -7.68 -9.26
N ALA A 71 -5.26 -8.89 -8.84
CA ALA A 71 -5.99 -9.65 -7.80
C ALA A 71 -5.41 -9.48 -6.40
N THR A 72 -4.41 -8.62 -6.25
CA THR A 72 -3.62 -8.49 -5.04
C THR A 72 -3.95 -7.16 -4.34
N ASP A 73 -3.96 -7.18 -3.01
CA ASP A 73 -4.30 -6.04 -2.16
C ASP A 73 -3.12 -5.67 -1.26
N LEU A 74 -2.86 -4.37 -1.07
CA LEU A 74 -1.71 -3.90 -0.29
C LEU A 74 -1.72 -4.39 1.16
N GLY A 75 -2.89 -4.53 1.79
CA GLY A 75 -2.99 -5.09 3.14
C GLY A 75 -2.60 -6.56 3.18
N GLN A 76 -2.98 -7.34 2.17
CA GLN A 76 -2.58 -8.76 2.07
C GLN A 76 -1.08 -8.93 1.83
N MET A 77 -0.45 -7.97 1.15
CA MET A 77 0.98 -7.99 0.85
C MET A 77 1.84 -7.34 1.93
N TYR A 78 1.25 -6.66 2.90
CA TYR A 78 1.97 -5.82 3.86
C TYR A 78 3.06 -6.58 4.63
N GLU A 79 2.71 -7.71 5.25
CA GLU A 79 3.70 -8.52 5.99
C GLU A 79 4.73 -9.15 5.06
N LEU A 80 4.34 -9.58 3.85
CA LEU A 80 5.29 -10.07 2.85
C LEU A 80 6.31 -8.99 2.45
N PHE A 81 5.89 -7.74 2.30
CA PHE A 81 6.81 -6.64 1.99
C PHE A 81 7.81 -6.38 3.11
N ILE A 82 7.38 -6.48 4.37
CA ILE A 82 8.28 -6.38 5.52
C ILE A 82 9.31 -7.51 5.47
N GLU A 83 8.86 -8.75 5.29
CA GLU A 83 9.74 -9.92 5.23
C GLU A 83 10.74 -9.83 4.07
N LEU A 84 10.31 -9.40 2.88
CA LEU A 84 11.19 -9.17 1.74
C LEU A 84 12.22 -8.07 2.02
N SER A 85 11.79 -6.95 2.62
CA SER A 85 12.69 -5.85 2.96
C SER A 85 13.78 -6.31 3.92
N ILE A 86 13.44 -7.11 4.94
CA ILE A 86 14.38 -7.65 5.94
C ILE A 86 15.35 -8.64 5.29
N HIS A 87 14.81 -9.67 4.62
CA HIS A 87 15.61 -10.80 4.13
C HIS A 87 16.52 -10.42 2.96
N LEU A 88 16.05 -9.54 2.08
CA LEU A 88 16.84 -9.11 0.91
C LEU A 88 17.65 -7.85 1.18
N ARG A 89 17.46 -7.20 2.35
CA ARG A 89 18.10 -5.93 2.72
C ARG A 89 17.87 -4.85 1.66
N LEU A 90 16.61 -4.61 1.35
CA LEU A 90 16.18 -3.63 0.36
C LEU A 90 15.22 -2.64 1.00
N ASN A 91 15.21 -1.40 0.50
CA ASN A 91 14.00 -0.60 0.62
C ASN A 91 12.94 -1.20 -0.30
N LEU A 92 11.66 -1.10 0.06
CA LEU A 92 10.58 -1.65 -0.75
C LEU A 92 9.47 -0.62 -0.90
N MET A 93 9.09 -0.31 -2.14
CA MET A 93 7.92 0.48 -2.45
C MET A 93 6.88 -0.37 -3.17
N GLY A 94 5.77 -0.68 -2.48
CA GLY A 94 4.63 -1.38 -3.06
C GLY A 94 3.50 -0.39 -3.33
N TYR A 95 2.91 -0.43 -4.52
CA TYR A 95 1.80 0.48 -4.88
C TYR A 95 0.65 -0.23 -5.57
N ALA A 96 -0.54 0.35 -5.44
CA ALA A 96 -1.74 -0.14 -6.09
C ALA A 96 -1.95 0.46 -7.48
N SER A 97 -1.85 -0.39 -8.51
CA SER A 97 -2.00 0.06 -9.90
C SER A 97 -3.46 0.21 -10.36
N LEU A 98 -4.43 -0.33 -9.61
CA LEU A 98 -5.85 -0.31 -9.98
C LEU A 98 -6.62 0.66 -9.08
N LEU A 99 -7.46 1.50 -9.70
CA LEU A 99 -8.28 2.52 -9.06
C LEU A 99 -9.31 1.88 -8.13
N ILE A 100 -9.02 1.89 -6.83
CA ILE A 100 -10.00 1.63 -5.78
C ILE A 100 -9.83 2.69 -4.71
N TYR A 101 -10.10 3.94 -5.07
CA TYR A 101 -10.46 4.95 -4.07
C TYR A 101 -11.46 5.91 -4.73
N ASN A 102 -12.73 5.50 -4.75
CA ASN A 102 -13.84 6.44 -4.88
C ASN A 102 -14.21 6.90 -3.46
N GLY A 103 -13.34 7.72 -2.88
CA GLY A 103 -13.64 8.48 -1.66
C GLY A 103 -14.39 9.76 -1.99
N HIS A 104 -15.51 9.69 -2.73
CA HIS A 104 -16.46 10.79 -2.74
C HIS A 104 -17.28 10.70 -1.44
N SER A 105 -16.87 11.47 -0.45
CA SER A 105 -17.77 11.99 0.57
C SER A 105 -17.63 13.51 0.56
N SER A 106 -18.33 14.11 -0.41
CA SER A 106 -18.69 15.52 -0.40
C SER A 106 -20.18 15.60 -0.17
N LEU A 107 -20.58 15.70 1.09
CA LEU A 107 -21.78 16.39 1.57
C LEU A 107 -21.46 16.98 2.94
#